data_AF-A0A358J0J9-F1
#
_entry.id   AF-A0A358J0J9-F1
#
_cell.length_a   1.000
_cell.length_b   1.000
_cell.length_c   1.000
_cell.angle_alpha   90.00
_cell.angle_beta   90.00
_cell.angle_gamma   90.00
#
_symmetry.space_group_name_H-M   'P 1'
#
loop_
_entity.id
_entity.type
_entity.pdbx_description
1 polymer ?
#
loop_
_entity_poly.entity_id
_entity_poly.type
_entity_poly.pdbx_seq_one_letter_code
_entity_poly.pdbx_strand_id
1 'polypeptide(L)'
;MIEPSWANCLAFVSSEGFETDSLVAYLDRDDIRGKLLQSPLPSDRDALPLRRFLFDAATLSDGAYRDYVRALPRPTKAFPENLEPAKRRILIEEGKVLFEKDSVDALADDAELQVSFVASNIEAYLADPTKFALNDDFREDLLLRGIEDDDKRALIDLMDLNALADLPDRAGLVGAILDRTAADVSALGGSVARSLITHSRPLTTQISLFNKCHAALSDDDVRGILADLPRPYSEIKSGNYSARLANTEENLALVEWLDARNIISSWSKAGWLSDDIRVNLYRR
;
A
#
# COMPACT_ATOMS: atom_id res chain seq x y z
N MET A 1 13.90 -3.27 -50.95
CA MET A 1 13.65 -3.51 -49.51
C MET A 1 12.58 -2.51 -49.09
N ILE A 2 11.45 -2.96 -48.54
CA ILE A 2 10.40 -2.05 -48.09
C ILE A 2 10.88 -1.42 -46.77
N GLU A 3 10.82 -0.10 -46.67
CA GLU A 3 11.23 0.62 -45.46
C GLU A 3 10.22 0.39 -44.32
N PRO A 4 10.66 0.11 -43.08
CA PRO A 4 9.75 -0.02 -41.95
C PRO A 4 8.99 1.29 -41.72
N SER A 5 7.68 1.28 -41.89
CA SER A 5 6.81 2.43 -41.63
C SER A 5 5.45 1.97 -41.14
N TRP A 6 4.78 2.80 -40.34
CA TRP A 6 3.42 2.52 -39.89
C TRP A 6 2.42 2.36 -41.04
N ALA A 7 2.63 3.10 -42.13
CA ALA A 7 1.81 2.97 -43.34
C ALA A 7 1.91 1.57 -43.96
N ASN A 8 3.12 0.99 -43.99
CA ASN A 8 3.33 -0.38 -44.50
C ASN A 8 2.72 -1.42 -43.56
N CYS A 9 2.88 -1.26 -42.24
CA CYS A 9 2.23 -2.14 -41.27
C CYS A 9 0.70 -2.10 -41.39
N LEU A 10 0.12 -0.89 -41.53
CA LEU A 10 -1.33 -0.72 -41.69
C LEU A 10 -1.84 -1.35 -43.00
N ALA A 11 -1.12 -1.14 -44.10
CA ALA A 11 -1.45 -1.76 -45.38
C ALA A 11 -1.42 -3.30 -45.29
N PHE A 12 -0.44 -3.86 -44.57
CA PHE A 12 -0.36 -5.31 -44.36
C PHE A 12 -1.51 -5.85 -43.51
N VAL A 13 -1.82 -5.21 -42.37
CA VAL A 13 -2.96 -5.58 -41.51
C VAL A 13 -4.30 -5.56 -42.26
N SER A 14 -4.42 -4.69 -43.26
CA SER A 14 -5.64 -4.55 -44.07
C SER A 14 -5.65 -5.41 -45.34
N SER A 15 -4.62 -6.23 -45.57
CA SER A 15 -4.47 -7.03 -46.79
C SER A 15 -5.09 -8.42 -46.66
N GLU A 16 -5.49 -9.02 -47.78
CA GLU A 16 -6.04 -10.38 -47.82
C GLU A 16 -5.02 -11.46 -47.40
N GLY A 17 -3.72 -11.18 -47.49
CA GLY A 17 -2.63 -12.07 -47.08
C GLY A 17 -2.14 -11.83 -45.65
N PHE A 18 -2.92 -11.14 -44.82
CA PHE A 18 -2.54 -10.83 -43.45
C PHE A 18 -2.41 -12.11 -42.61
N GLU A 19 -1.23 -12.28 -42.01
CA GLU A 19 -0.95 -13.34 -41.05
C GLU A 19 -0.40 -12.73 -39.76
N THR A 20 -1.08 -13.01 -38.64
CA THR A 20 -0.73 -12.51 -37.31
C THR A 20 0.72 -12.81 -36.95
N ASP A 21 1.13 -14.07 -37.06
CA ASP A 21 2.47 -14.52 -36.64
C ASP A 21 3.58 -13.85 -37.47
N SER A 22 3.33 -13.63 -38.76
CA SER A 22 4.25 -12.95 -39.66
C SER A 22 4.46 -11.48 -39.25
N LEU A 23 3.39 -10.77 -38.88
CA LEU A 23 3.51 -9.39 -38.40
C LEU A 23 4.15 -9.32 -37.00
N VAL A 24 3.79 -10.23 -36.09
CA VAL A 24 4.41 -10.31 -34.75
C VAL A 24 5.92 -10.52 -34.88
N ALA A 25 6.35 -11.52 -35.64
CA ALA A 25 7.77 -11.81 -35.84
C ALA A 25 8.53 -10.64 -36.47
N TYR A 26 7.88 -9.88 -37.36
CA TYR A 26 8.46 -8.67 -37.94
C TYR A 26 8.62 -7.55 -36.90
N LEU A 27 7.58 -7.29 -36.10
CA LEU A 27 7.54 -6.22 -35.09
C LEU A 27 8.42 -6.50 -33.87
N ASP A 28 8.70 -7.76 -33.55
CA ASP A 28 9.55 -8.14 -32.42
C ASP A 28 11.04 -7.85 -32.65
N ARG A 29 11.45 -7.63 -33.91
CA ARG A 29 12.83 -7.32 -34.25
C ARG A 29 13.24 -5.93 -33.81
N ASP A 30 14.34 -5.84 -33.08
CA ASP A 30 14.86 -4.57 -32.53
C ASP A 30 15.15 -3.52 -33.61
N ASP A 31 15.69 -3.92 -34.77
CA ASP A 31 16.00 -3.00 -35.88
C ASP A 31 14.74 -2.42 -36.54
N ILE A 32 13.65 -3.19 -36.56
CA ILE A 32 12.36 -2.78 -37.07
C ILE A 32 11.68 -1.86 -36.06
N ARG A 33 11.60 -2.30 -34.80
CA ARG A 33 11.00 -1.54 -33.71
C ARG A 33 11.66 -0.17 -33.54
N GLY A 34 12.99 -0.14 -33.53
CA GLY A 34 13.77 1.09 -33.42
C GLY A 34 13.61 2.06 -34.59
N LYS A 35 13.17 1.59 -35.77
CA LYS A 35 12.82 2.45 -36.91
C LYS A 35 11.38 2.93 -36.85
N LEU A 36 10.42 2.05 -36.56
CA LEU A 36 9.00 2.38 -36.49
C LEU A 36 8.72 3.46 -35.43
N LEU A 37 9.34 3.32 -34.25
CA LEU A 37 9.13 4.24 -33.13
C LEU A 37 9.79 5.62 -33.30
N GLN A 38 10.53 5.86 -34.39
CA GLN A 38 11.02 7.22 -34.74
C GLN A 38 9.89 8.14 -35.20
N SER A 39 8.78 7.57 -35.64
CA SER A 39 7.58 8.30 -36.04
C SER A 39 6.41 7.96 -35.11
N PRO A 40 5.55 8.94 -34.77
CA PRO A 40 4.39 8.67 -33.94
C PRO A 40 3.44 7.68 -34.62
N LEU A 41 2.84 6.80 -33.83
CA LEU A 41 1.81 5.90 -34.32
C LEU A 41 0.59 6.71 -34.80
N PRO A 42 0.06 6.47 -36.01
CA PRO A 42 -1.08 7.22 -36.51
C PRO A 42 -2.32 7.06 -35.60
N SER A 43 -3.02 8.17 -35.37
CA SER A 43 -4.14 8.27 -34.43
C SER A 43 -5.50 8.45 -35.10
N ASP A 44 -5.50 8.57 -36.43
CA ASP A 44 -6.69 8.65 -37.25
C ASP A 44 -7.52 7.34 -37.20
N ARG A 45 -8.71 7.41 -37.79
CA ARG A 45 -9.66 6.31 -37.80
C ARG A 45 -9.17 5.14 -38.66
N ASP A 46 -8.45 5.41 -39.74
CA ASP A 46 -8.01 4.39 -40.69
C ASP A 46 -6.90 3.54 -40.07
N ALA A 47 -6.14 4.09 -39.12
CA ALA A 47 -5.15 3.36 -38.34
C ALA A 47 -5.72 2.52 -37.18
N LEU A 48 -7.04 2.49 -36.97
CA LEU A 48 -7.66 1.71 -35.89
C LEU A 48 -7.32 0.21 -35.93
N PRO A 49 -7.32 -0.49 -37.09
CA PRO A 49 -6.97 -1.91 -37.15
C PRO A 49 -5.56 -2.20 -36.64
N LEU A 50 -4.58 -1.37 -37.03
CA LEU A 50 -3.20 -1.50 -36.56
C LEU A 50 -3.09 -1.24 -35.05
N ARG A 51 -3.75 -0.19 -34.54
CA ARG A 51 -3.76 0.10 -33.09
C ARG A 51 -4.38 -1.05 -32.29
N ARG A 52 -5.48 -1.63 -32.80
CA ARG A 52 -6.13 -2.77 -32.16
C ARG A 52 -5.25 -4.01 -32.18
N PHE A 53 -4.60 -4.28 -33.30
CA PHE A 53 -3.62 -5.37 -33.41
C PHE A 53 -2.51 -5.25 -32.37
N LEU A 54 -1.87 -4.07 -32.27
CA LEU A 54 -0.78 -3.84 -31.30
C LEU A 54 -1.26 -3.99 -29.85
N PHE A 55 -2.47 -3.52 -29.55
CA PHE A 55 -3.05 -3.62 -28.22
C PHE A 55 -3.35 -5.09 -27.83
N ASP A 56 -3.81 -5.90 -28.78
CA ASP A 56 -4.20 -7.31 -28.57
C ASP A 56 -3.04 -8.31 -28.79
N ALA A 57 -1.85 -7.84 -29.16
CA ALA A 57 -0.71 -8.69 -29.58
C ALA A 57 -0.03 -9.44 -28.41
N ALA A 58 -0.70 -10.47 -27.90
CA ALA A 58 -0.24 -11.28 -26.77
C ALA A 58 1.08 -12.01 -27.01
N THR A 59 1.40 -12.35 -28.26
CA THR A 59 2.59 -13.15 -28.63
C THR A 59 3.85 -12.33 -28.88
N LEU A 60 3.78 -11.00 -28.84
CA LEU A 60 4.99 -10.16 -28.87
C LEU A 60 5.85 -10.42 -27.63
N SER A 61 7.14 -10.17 -27.71
CA SER A 61 8.00 -10.08 -26.53
C SER A 61 7.56 -8.95 -25.58
N ASP A 62 7.85 -9.05 -24.29
CA ASP A 62 7.48 -8.02 -23.30
C ASP A 62 8.08 -6.65 -23.60
N GLY A 63 9.34 -6.63 -24.03
CA GLY A 63 10.02 -5.40 -24.43
C GLY A 63 9.35 -4.74 -25.64
N ALA A 64 9.07 -5.51 -26.69
CA ALA A 64 8.43 -4.96 -27.87
C ALA A 64 7.00 -4.50 -27.59
N TYR A 65 6.22 -5.31 -26.86
CA TYR A 65 4.87 -4.97 -26.49
C TYR A 65 4.82 -3.67 -25.69
N ARG A 66 5.69 -3.50 -24.68
CA ARG A 66 5.80 -2.26 -23.90
C ARG A 66 6.07 -1.04 -24.75
N ASP A 67 7.05 -1.11 -25.65
CA ASP A 67 7.42 0.00 -26.51
C ASP A 67 6.25 0.43 -27.44
N TYR A 68 5.55 -0.54 -28.02
CA TYR A 68 4.41 -0.26 -28.90
C TYR A 68 3.17 0.22 -28.13
N VAL A 69 2.87 -0.38 -26.98
CA VAL A 69 1.80 0.05 -26.09
C VAL A 69 2.02 1.49 -25.65
N ARG A 70 3.24 1.84 -25.22
CA ARG A 70 3.61 3.22 -24.87
C ARG A 70 3.31 4.20 -26.01
N ALA A 71 3.60 3.81 -27.24
CA ALA A 71 3.35 4.61 -28.44
C ALA A 71 1.87 4.73 -28.83
N LEU A 72 0.96 3.93 -28.24
CA LEU A 72 -0.48 4.06 -28.51
C LEU A 72 -0.99 5.45 -28.07
N PRO A 73 -1.76 6.16 -28.93
CA PRO A 73 -2.10 7.55 -28.69
C PRO A 73 -3.16 7.77 -27.60
N ARG A 74 -3.98 6.74 -27.29
CA ARG A 74 -5.10 6.87 -26.36
C ARG A 74 -5.26 5.60 -25.52
N PRO A 75 -5.68 5.72 -24.24
CA PRO A 75 -6.05 4.57 -23.43
C PRO A 75 -7.38 3.97 -23.92
N THR A 76 -7.64 2.73 -23.48
CA THR A 76 -8.88 1.99 -23.74
C THR A 76 -9.64 1.75 -22.44
N LYS A 77 -10.91 1.34 -22.54
CA LYS A 77 -11.75 1.09 -21.36
C LYS A 77 -11.53 -0.29 -20.72
N ALA A 78 -11.00 -1.24 -21.47
CA ALA A 78 -10.95 -2.63 -21.07
C ALA A 78 -9.63 -3.27 -21.52
N PHE A 79 -9.18 -4.23 -20.73
CA PHE A 79 -8.08 -5.12 -21.10
C PHE A 79 -8.45 -5.95 -22.34
N PRO A 80 -7.48 -6.31 -23.20
CA PRO A 80 -7.69 -7.33 -24.22
C PRO A 80 -8.08 -8.67 -23.60
N GLU A 81 -8.96 -9.39 -24.28
CA GLU A 81 -9.27 -10.78 -23.92
C GLU A 81 -8.02 -11.66 -24.12
N ASN A 82 -7.83 -12.65 -23.24
CA ASN A 82 -6.74 -13.64 -23.32
C ASN A 82 -5.31 -13.08 -23.22
N LEU A 83 -5.14 -11.85 -22.75
CA LEU A 83 -3.82 -11.30 -22.49
C LEU A 83 -3.23 -11.88 -21.19
N GLU A 84 -1.98 -12.34 -21.23
CA GLU A 84 -1.30 -12.90 -20.05
C GLU A 84 -0.98 -11.82 -18.98
N PRO A 85 -0.78 -12.20 -17.70
CA PRO A 85 -0.57 -11.25 -16.61
C PRO A 85 0.58 -10.25 -16.85
N ALA A 86 1.69 -10.70 -17.44
CA ALA A 86 2.86 -9.84 -17.71
C ALA A 86 2.50 -8.65 -18.62
N LYS A 87 1.71 -8.90 -19.67
CA LYS A 87 1.25 -7.90 -20.62
C LYS A 87 0.18 -6.98 -20.02
N ARG A 88 -0.73 -7.52 -19.20
CA ARG A 88 -1.70 -6.70 -18.45
C ARG A 88 -0.99 -5.73 -17.52
N ARG A 89 0.08 -6.17 -16.84
CA ARG A 89 0.94 -5.30 -16.03
C ARG A 89 1.53 -4.16 -16.87
N ILE A 90 2.04 -4.47 -18.06
CA ILE A 90 2.55 -3.44 -18.99
C ILE A 90 1.47 -2.42 -19.36
N LEU A 91 0.23 -2.86 -19.63
CA LEU A 91 -0.87 -1.93 -19.93
C LEU A 91 -1.20 -1.00 -18.76
N ILE A 92 -1.11 -1.50 -17.52
CA ILE A 92 -1.29 -0.72 -16.29
C ILE A 92 -0.15 0.30 -16.14
N GLU A 93 1.11 -0.16 -16.21
CA GLU A 93 2.32 0.67 -16.06
C GLU A 93 2.39 1.79 -17.10
N GLU A 94 1.95 1.53 -18.33
CA GLU A 94 1.94 2.52 -19.42
C GLU A 94 0.65 3.36 -19.47
N GLY A 95 -0.28 3.19 -18.51
CA GLY A 95 -1.51 3.96 -18.40
C GLY A 95 -2.45 3.80 -19.61
N LYS A 96 -2.47 2.61 -20.23
CA LYS A 96 -3.24 2.35 -21.46
C LYS A 96 -4.62 1.75 -21.22
N VAL A 97 -4.99 1.51 -19.97
CA VAL A 97 -6.36 1.16 -19.56
C VAL A 97 -6.87 2.23 -18.60
N LEU A 98 -8.07 2.75 -18.88
CA LEU A 98 -8.74 3.74 -18.04
C LEU A 98 -9.13 3.11 -16.70
N PHE A 99 -8.95 3.86 -15.60
CA PHE A 99 -9.35 3.42 -14.28
C PHE A 99 -10.87 3.56 -14.06
N GLU A 100 -11.60 2.52 -14.44
CA GLU A 100 -13.06 2.40 -14.29
C GLU A 100 -13.43 1.11 -13.55
N LYS A 101 -14.67 1.03 -13.04
CA LYS A 101 -15.16 -0.16 -12.32
C LYS A 101 -14.94 -1.43 -13.12
N ASP A 102 -15.38 -1.45 -14.38
CA ASP A 102 -15.29 -2.63 -15.25
C ASP A 102 -13.84 -3.07 -15.47
N SER A 103 -12.90 -2.12 -15.57
CA SER A 103 -11.48 -2.43 -15.73
C SER A 103 -10.84 -2.99 -14.46
N VAL A 104 -11.27 -2.54 -13.28
CA VAL A 104 -10.83 -3.08 -11.98
C VAL A 104 -11.43 -4.46 -11.76
N ASP A 105 -12.72 -4.64 -12.04
CA ASP A 105 -13.44 -5.90 -11.88
C ASP A 105 -12.90 -6.98 -12.86
N ALA A 106 -12.39 -6.58 -14.04
CA ALA A 106 -11.73 -7.48 -14.99
C ALA A 106 -10.42 -8.11 -14.47
N LEU A 107 -9.87 -7.59 -13.36
CA LEU A 107 -8.69 -8.13 -12.69
C LEU A 107 -9.02 -8.90 -11.41
N ALA A 108 -10.30 -9.16 -11.10
CA ALA A 108 -10.69 -9.82 -9.85
C ALA A 108 -10.06 -11.21 -9.64
N ASP A 109 -9.76 -11.92 -10.72
CA ASP A 109 -9.09 -13.24 -10.68
C ASP A 109 -7.54 -13.13 -10.57
N ASP A 110 -6.98 -11.92 -10.60
CA ASP A 110 -5.55 -11.63 -10.45
C ASP A 110 -5.36 -10.52 -9.40
N ALA A 111 -5.40 -10.92 -8.14
CA ALA A 111 -5.34 -10.02 -6.99
C ALA A 111 -4.08 -9.13 -7.01
N GLU A 112 -2.93 -9.66 -7.43
CA GLU A 112 -1.69 -8.88 -7.48
C GLU A 112 -1.79 -7.72 -8.49
N LEU A 113 -2.29 -8.01 -9.69
CA LEU A 113 -2.51 -6.97 -10.71
C LEU A 113 -3.61 -6.00 -10.31
N GLN A 114 -4.71 -6.49 -9.73
CA GLN A 114 -5.80 -5.63 -9.30
C GLN A 114 -5.33 -4.62 -8.24
N VAL A 115 -4.59 -5.08 -7.22
CA VAL A 115 -3.98 -4.21 -6.20
C VAL A 115 -3.00 -3.22 -6.84
N SER A 116 -2.13 -3.68 -7.76
CA SER A 116 -1.18 -2.79 -8.46
C SER A 116 -1.89 -1.73 -9.30
N PHE A 117 -3.01 -2.07 -9.93
CA PHE A 117 -3.77 -1.13 -10.75
C PHE A 117 -4.44 -0.06 -9.90
N VAL A 118 -5.06 -0.45 -8.78
CA VAL A 118 -5.66 0.51 -7.83
C VAL A 118 -4.59 1.37 -7.17
N ALA A 119 -3.45 0.79 -6.77
CA ALA A 119 -2.33 1.55 -6.19
C ALA A 119 -1.77 2.61 -7.15
N SER A 120 -1.70 2.31 -8.45
CA SER A 120 -1.25 3.27 -9.47
C SER A 120 -2.26 4.39 -9.75
N ASN A 121 -3.51 4.23 -9.28
CA ASN A 121 -4.62 5.16 -9.46
C ASN A 121 -5.25 5.54 -8.11
N ILE A 122 -4.44 5.58 -7.05
CA ILE A 122 -4.92 5.68 -5.67
C ILE A 122 -5.75 6.94 -5.43
N GLU A 123 -5.35 8.09 -5.98
CA GLU A 123 -6.10 9.34 -5.88
C GLU A 123 -7.51 9.21 -6.45
N ALA A 124 -7.65 8.56 -7.62
CA ALA A 124 -8.93 8.36 -8.27
C ALA A 124 -9.81 7.36 -7.51
N TYR A 125 -9.21 6.36 -6.86
CA TYR A 125 -9.93 5.44 -5.99
C TYR A 125 -10.44 6.15 -4.73
N LEU A 126 -9.59 6.92 -4.05
CA LEU A 126 -9.94 7.63 -2.82
C LEU A 126 -10.97 8.74 -3.03
N ALA A 127 -11.07 9.30 -4.25
CA ALA A 127 -12.10 10.29 -4.60
C ALA A 127 -13.53 9.71 -4.64
N ASP A 128 -13.69 8.42 -4.98
CA ASP A 128 -14.98 7.73 -4.98
C ASP A 128 -14.80 6.23 -4.66
N PRO A 129 -14.50 5.87 -3.40
CA PRO A 129 -14.19 4.50 -3.03
C PRO A 129 -15.42 3.59 -3.13
N THR A 130 -16.63 4.14 -3.02
CA THR A 130 -17.88 3.38 -3.07
C THR A 130 -18.21 2.84 -4.46
N LYS A 131 -17.65 3.45 -5.51
CA LYS A 131 -17.73 2.96 -6.89
C LYS A 131 -17.13 1.56 -7.05
N PHE A 132 -16.13 1.23 -6.24
CA PHE A 132 -15.40 -0.03 -6.32
C PHE A 132 -15.81 -0.92 -5.14
N ALA A 133 -16.15 -2.18 -5.43
CA ALA A 133 -16.60 -3.13 -4.40
C ALA A 133 -15.41 -3.81 -3.70
N LEU A 134 -14.48 -3.02 -3.18
CA LEU A 134 -13.23 -3.47 -2.57
C LEU A 134 -13.35 -3.51 -1.04
N ASN A 135 -13.01 -4.66 -0.44
CA ASN A 135 -13.15 -4.91 1.00
C ASN A 135 -11.87 -4.54 1.78
N ASP A 136 -11.88 -4.77 3.09
CA ASP A 136 -10.74 -4.42 3.95
C ASP A 136 -9.52 -5.32 3.74
N ASP A 137 -9.69 -6.56 3.29
CA ASP A 137 -8.56 -7.42 2.93
C ASP A 137 -7.80 -6.82 1.73
N PHE A 138 -8.53 -6.33 0.73
CA PHE A 138 -7.94 -5.62 -0.41
C PHE A 138 -7.26 -4.31 0.02
N ARG A 139 -7.87 -3.57 0.95
CA ARG A 139 -7.28 -2.32 1.47
C ARG A 139 -6.02 -2.59 2.27
N GLU A 140 -5.97 -3.67 3.03
CA GLU A 140 -4.75 -4.13 3.69
C GLU A 140 -3.62 -4.40 2.69
N ASP A 141 -3.91 -5.07 1.58
CA ASP A 141 -2.94 -5.28 0.49
C ASP A 141 -2.45 -3.96 -0.12
N LEU A 142 -3.31 -2.94 -0.22
CA LEU A 142 -2.91 -1.59 -0.66
C LEU A 142 -1.98 -0.89 0.36
N LEU A 143 -2.22 -1.04 1.67
CA LEU A 143 -1.36 -0.46 2.71
C LEU A 143 0.07 -1.00 2.65
N LEU A 144 0.26 -2.22 2.16
CA LEU A 144 1.57 -2.84 1.92
C LEU A 144 2.29 -2.31 0.67
N ARG A 145 1.60 -1.59 -0.22
CA ARG A 145 2.22 -1.00 -1.42
C ARG A 145 2.96 0.30 -1.11
N GLY A 146 3.81 0.70 -2.05
CA GLY A 146 4.57 1.96 -2.00
C GLY A 146 3.72 3.18 -2.40
N ILE A 147 2.54 3.33 -1.82
CA ILE A 147 1.72 4.55 -1.91
C ILE A 147 2.10 5.51 -0.77
N GLU A 148 1.73 6.79 -0.92
CA GLU A 148 2.08 7.83 0.07
C GLU A 148 1.34 7.63 1.39
N ASP A 149 1.91 8.18 2.47
CA ASP A 149 1.39 7.99 3.82
C ASP A 149 0.01 8.64 4.03
N ASP A 150 -0.26 9.77 3.36
CA ASP A 150 -1.57 10.42 3.37
C ASP A 150 -2.64 9.54 2.71
N ASP A 151 -2.29 8.86 1.61
CA ASP A 151 -3.18 7.89 0.96
C ASP A 151 -3.44 6.68 1.85
N LYS A 152 -2.40 6.18 2.54
CA LYS A 152 -2.55 5.09 3.52
C LYS A 152 -3.46 5.49 4.66
N ARG A 153 -3.37 6.74 5.11
CA ARG A 153 -4.26 7.28 6.15
C ARG A 153 -5.70 7.31 5.66
N ALA A 154 -5.95 7.83 4.45
CA ALA A 154 -7.27 7.85 3.85
C ALA A 154 -7.84 6.44 3.63
N LEU A 155 -7.00 5.46 3.27
CA LEU A 155 -7.40 4.05 3.18
C LEU A 155 -7.85 3.49 4.52
N ILE A 156 -7.12 3.75 5.60
CA ILE A 156 -7.48 3.30 6.96
C ILE A 156 -8.83 3.86 7.38
N ASP A 157 -9.14 5.11 7.01
CA ASP A 157 -10.44 5.73 7.32
C ASP A 157 -11.63 5.06 6.59
N LEU A 158 -11.37 4.28 5.54
CA LEU A 158 -12.37 3.47 4.84
C LEU A 158 -12.57 2.07 5.45
N MET A 159 -11.68 1.63 6.33
CA MET A 159 -11.70 0.30 6.94
C MET A 159 -12.56 0.24 8.20
N ASP A 160 -13.09 -0.94 8.53
CA ASP A 160 -13.73 -1.17 9.82
C ASP A 160 -12.68 -1.41 10.90
N LEU A 161 -12.32 -0.34 11.62
CA LEU A 161 -11.32 -0.40 12.68
C LEU A 161 -11.76 -1.25 13.88
N ASN A 162 -13.05 -1.54 14.06
CA ASN A 162 -13.51 -2.38 15.17
C ASN A 162 -13.06 -3.84 15.01
N ALA A 163 -12.92 -4.30 13.76
CA ALA A 163 -12.45 -5.65 13.45
C ALA A 163 -10.97 -5.87 13.82
N LEU A 164 -10.19 -4.80 14.02
CA LEU A 164 -8.76 -4.90 14.35
C LEU A 164 -8.49 -5.58 15.70
N ALA A 165 -9.47 -5.62 16.61
CA ALA A 165 -9.34 -6.33 17.87
C ALA A 165 -9.01 -7.83 17.69
N ASP A 166 -9.51 -8.43 16.60
CA ASP A 166 -9.36 -9.86 16.30
C ASP A 166 -8.39 -10.13 15.13
N LEU A 167 -7.72 -9.10 14.61
CA LEU A 167 -6.85 -9.16 13.43
C LEU A 167 -5.44 -8.61 13.75
N PRO A 168 -4.57 -9.41 14.39
CA PRO A 168 -3.29 -8.92 14.93
C PRO A 168 -2.34 -8.40 13.85
N ASP A 169 -2.23 -9.07 12.71
CA ASP A 169 -1.32 -8.66 11.63
C ASP A 169 -1.75 -7.32 11.01
N ARG A 170 -3.05 -7.19 10.72
CA ARG A 170 -3.66 -5.93 10.26
C ARG A 170 -3.51 -4.81 11.29
N ALA A 171 -3.73 -5.11 12.57
CA ALA A 171 -3.55 -4.13 13.64
C ALA A 171 -2.10 -3.64 13.74
N GLY A 172 -1.12 -4.52 13.55
CA GLY A 172 0.29 -4.14 13.50
C GLY A 172 0.62 -3.23 12.32
N LEU A 173 0.09 -3.53 11.14
CA LEU A 173 0.27 -2.71 9.93
C LEU A 173 -0.39 -1.33 10.07
N VAL A 174 -1.67 -1.30 10.47
CA VAL A 174 -2.43 -0.06 10.67
C VAL A 174 -1.78 0.78 11.77
N GLY A 175 -1.39 0.18 12.89
CA GLY A 175 -0.74 0.87 14.00
C GLY A 175 0.55 1.58 13.59
N ALA A 176 1.40 0.92 12.80
CA ALA A 176 2.62 1.53 12.29
C ALA A 176 2.37 2.76 11.40
N ILE A 177 1.29 2.75 10.62
CA ILE A 177 0.91 3.86 9.75
C ILE A 177 0.31 5.01 10.59
N LEU A 178 -0.59 4.71 11.51
CA LEU A 178 -1.17 5.71 12.42
C LEU A 178 -0.10 6.42 13.26
N ASP A 179 0.93 5.67 13.68
CA ASP A 179 2.01 6.23 14.48
C ASP A 179 2.79 7.30 13.70
N ARG A 180 3.21 7.00 12.47
CA ARG A 180 4.02 7.93 11.67
C ARG A 180 3.23 9.06 11.00
N THR A 181 1.92 8.89 10.81
CA THR A 181 1.03 9.91 10.20
C THR A 181 0.42 10.90 11.20
N ALA A 182 0.81 10.83 12.49
CA ALA A 182 0.24 11.65 13.56
C ALA A 182 -1.31 11.63 13.58
N ALA A 183 -1.88 10.46 13.25
CA ALA A 183 -3.31 10.26 13.19
C ALA A 183 -4.00 10.49 14.54
N ASP A 184 -5.20 11.08 14.50
CA ASP A 184 -6.07 11.10 15.67
C ASP A 184 -6.58 9.68 15.98
N VAL A 185 -6.28 9.21 17.19
CA VAL A 185 -6.67 7.90 17.72
C VAL A 185 -7.68 8.00 18.87
N SER A 186 -8.16 9.20 19.16
CA SER A 186 -9.06 9.46 20.30
C SER A 186 -10.40 8.74 20.20
N ALA A 187 -10.86 8.43 18.99
CA ALA A 187 -12.12 7.72 18.74
C ALA A 187 -12.02 6.19 18.87
N LEU A 188 -10.82 5.64 19.08
CA LEU A 188 -10.63 4.18 19.14
C LEU A 188 -11.16 3.60 20.45
N GLY A 189 -11.83 2.45 20.36
CA GLY A 189 -12.20 1.65 21.53
C GLY A 189 -11.00 0.97 22.18
N GLY A 190 -11.10 0.67 23.48
CA GLY A 190 -9.99 0.09 24.26
C GLY A 190 -9.43 -1.23 23.71
N SER A 191 -10.27 -2.12 23.16
CA SER A 191 -9.83 -3.37 22.54
C SER A 191 -8.99 -3.14 21.28
N VAL A 192 -9.43 -2.22 20.42
CA VAL A 192 -8.71 -1.82 19.20
C VAL A 192 -7.39 -1.14 19.56
N ALA A 193 -7.43 -0.17 20.49
CA ALA A 193 -6.24 0.51 21.00
C ALA A 193 -5.20 -0.50 21.53
N ARG A 194 -5.64 -1.47 22.34
CA ARG A 194 -4.76 -2.53 22.84
C ARG A 194 -4.15 -3.34 21.70
N SER A 195 -4.95 -3.79 20.73
CA SER A 195 -4.49 -4.58 19.59
C SER A 195 -3.42 -3.82 18.77
N LEU A 196 -3.67 -2.55 18.45
CA LEU A 196 -2.68 -1.69 17.76
C LEU A 196 -1.36 -1.62 18.52
N ILE A 197 -1.41 -1.40 19.84
CA ILE A 197 -0.20 -1.30 20.67
C ILE A 197 0.56 -2.62 20.72
N THR A 198 -0.11 -3.75 20.99
CA THR A 198 0.56 -5.03 21.23
C THR A 198 1.14 -5.67 19.98
N HIS A 199 0.50 -5.43 18.82
CA HIS A 199 0.90 -6.05 17.55
C HIS A 199 1.80 -5.16 16.69
N SER A 200 1.89 -3.86 16.96
CA SER A 200 2.81 -2.97 16.24
C SER A 200 4.28 -3.28 16.52
N ARG A 201 5.13 -2.98 15.55
CA ARG A 201 6.59 -3.10 15.63
C ARG A 201 7.24 -1.91 14.91
N PRO A 202 8.42 -1.44 15.34
CA PRO A 202 9.24 -1.88 16.49
C PRO A 202 8.69 -1.44 17.86
N LEU A 203 9.40 -1.73 18.95
CA LEU A 203 9.00 -1.39 20.33
C LEU A 203 8.73 0.12 20.52
N THR A 204 9.50 0.98 19.85
CA THR A 204 9.29 2.45 19.91
C THR A 204 7.91 2.84 19.41
N THR A 205 7.41 2.20 18.35
CA THR A 205 6.04 2.39 17.84
C THR A 205 5.00 1.92 18.85
N GLN A 206 5.25 0.83 19.57
CA GLN A 206 4.32 0.38 20.63
C GLN A 206 4.21 1.42 21.75
N ILE A 207 5.34 1.95 22.23
CA ILE A 207 5.34 2.97 23.29
C ILE A 207 4.68 4.26 22.81
N SER A 208 4.98 4.68 21.57
CA SER A 208 4.35 5.86 20.97
C SER A 208 2.83 5.70 20.84
N LEU A 209 2.36 4.57 20.31
CA LEU A 209 0.93 4.26 20.25
C LEU A 209 0.30 4.15 21.64
N PHE A 210 1.03 3.61 22.62
CA PHE A 210 0.54 3.53 24.00
C PHE A 210 0.30 4.94 24.58
N ASN A 211 1.24 5.86 24.35
CA ASN A 211 1.10 7.27 24.72
C ASN A 211 -0.05 7.96 23.98
N LYS A 212 -0.32 7.61 22.72
CA LYS A 212 -1.42 8.21 21.96
C LYS A 212 -2.79 7.66 22.37
N CYS A 213 -2.87 6.37 22.69
CA CYS A 213 -4.12 5.67 22.93
C CYS A 213 -4.49 5.51 24.41
N HIS A 214 -3.66 5.94 25.36
CA HIS A 214 -3.87 5.62 26.79
C HIS A 214 -5.22 6.08 27.34
N ALA A 215 -5.82 7.13 26.77
CA ALA A 215 -7.12 7.66 27.19
C ALA A 215 -8.28 6.68 26.93
N ALA A 216 -8.16 5.81 25.92
CA ALA A 216 -9.16 4.81 25.57
C ALA A 216 -9.07 3.52 26.40
N LEU A 217 -7.98 3.34 27.15
CA LEU A 217 -7.67 2.11 27.89
C LEU A 217 -8.17 2.18 29.33
N SER A 218 -8.61 1.06 29.90
CA SER A 218 -8.81 0.94 31.36
C SER A 218 -7.49 0.79 32.10
N ASP A 219 -7.49 0.94 33.43
CA ASP A 219 -6.27 0.74 34.23
C ASP A 219 -5.77 -0.71 34.13
N ASP A 220 -6.68 -1.67 33.99
CA ASP A 220 -6.34 -3.08 33.84
C ASP A 220 -5.75 -3.36 32.45
N ASP A 221 -6.25 -2.71 31.40
CA ASP A 221 -5.63 -2.76 30.06
C ASP A 221 -4.22 -2.19 30.10
N VAL A 222 -4.03 -1.02 30.74
CA VAL A 222 -2.71 -0.40 30.90
C VAL A 222 -1.74 -1.36 31.60
N ARG A 223 -2.14 -1.96 32.71
CA ARG A 223 -1.30 -2.93 33.45
C ARG A 223 -1.04 -4.19 32.63
N GLY A 224 -2.03 -4.67 31.88
CA GLY A 224 -1.89 -5.82 30.98
C GLY A 224 -0.86 -5.56 29.87
N ILE A 225 -0.98 -4.43 29.18
CA ILE A 225 -0.03 -4.02 28.13
C ILE A 225 1.37 -3.87 28.69
N LEU A 226 1.54 -3.19 29.84
CA LEU A 226 2.85 -3.08 30.49
C LEU A 226 3.47 -4.46 30.76
N ALA A 227 2.70 -5.41 31.26
CA ALA A 227 3.17 -6.77 31.53
C ALA A 227 3.58 -7.55 30.26
N ASP A 228 2.92 -7.30 29.13
CA ASP A 228 3.19 -7.93 27.84
C ASP A 228 4.43 -7.32 27.13
N LEU A 229 4.80 -6.08 27.45
CA LEU A 229 5.98 -5.42 26.90
C LEU A 229 7.29 -6.07 27.39
N PRO A 230 8.37 -6.02 26.58
CA PRO A 230 9.68 -6.53 27.01
C PRO A 230 10.22 -5.74 28.21
N ARG A 231 11.21 -6.31 28.90
CA ARG A 231 11.95 -5.56 29.92
C ARG A 231 12.57 -4.31 29.29
N PRO A 232 12.63 -3.18 30.00
CA PRO A 232 12.27 -3.00 31.41
C PRO A 232 10.78 -2.69 31.70
N TYR A 233 9.93 -2.54 30.69
CA TYR A 233 8.53 -2.11 30.85
C TYR A 233 7.66 -3.11 31.64
N SER A 234 7.82 -4.42 31.39
CA SER A 234 7.12 -5.49 32.15
C SER A 234 7.44 -5.54 33.64
N GLU A 235 8.43 -4.78 34.09
CA GLU A 235 8.76 -4.66 35.50
C GLU A 235 7.97 -3.53 36.20
N ILE A 236 7.21 -2.71 35.46
CA ILE A 236 6.29 -1.69 35.96
C ILE A 236 5.00 -2.36 36.44
N LYS A 237 5.03 -2.88 37.67
CA LYS A 237 3.93 -3.57 38.34
C LYS A 237 3.73 -3.04 39.77
N SER A 238 3.23 -3.85 40.70
CA SER A 238 3.26 -3.55 42.14
C SER A 238 4.49 -4.19 42.81
N GLY A 239 5.14 -3.51 43.77
CA GLY A 239 6.16 -4.12 44.64
C GLY A 239 7.48 -3.34 44.77
N ASN A 240 8.53 -4.01 45.27
CA ASN A 240 9.80 -3.38 45.65
C ASN A 240 10.79 -3.14 44.48
N TYR A 241 10.34 -3.29 43.24
CA TYR A 241 11.20 -3.14 42.07
C TYR A 241 11.17 -1.71 41.55
N SER A 242 12.27 -1.25 40.93
CA SER A 242 12.32 0.01 40.20
C SER A 242 12.76 -0.25 38.77
N ALA A 243 11.84 -0.13 37.82
CA ALA A 243 12.18 -0.16 36.40
C ALA A 243 13.03 1.07 36.04
N ARG A 244 13.99 0.88 35.12
CA ARG A 244 14.81 1.94 34.56
C ARG A 244 14.58 1.99 33.07
N LEU A 245 14.02 3.09 32.58
CA LEU A 245 13.78 3.30 31.16
C LEU A 245 14.85 4.25 30.60
N ALA A 246 15.16 4.14 29.30
CA ALA A 246 16.00 5.14 28.65
C ALA A 246 15.30 6.52 28.67
N ASN A 247 16.05 7.60 28.86
CA ASN A 247 15.52 8.97 28.81
C ASN A 247 15.25 9.41 27.36
N THR A 248 14.12 8.96 26.80
CA THR A 248 13.58 9.40 25.51
C THR A 248 12.29 10.18 25.72
N GLU A 249 11.87 10.95 24.71
CA GLU A 249 10.61 11.71 24.77
C GLU A 249 9.41 10.79 24.97
N GLU A 250 9.39 9.63 24.33
CA GLU A 250 8.31 8.64 24.45
C GLU A 250 8.24 8.05 25.87
N ASN A 251 9.39 7.76 26.48
CA ASN A 251 9.42 7.22 27.84
C ASN A 251 9.09 8.27 28.90
N LEU A 252 9.46 9.53 28.66
CA LEU A 252 9.05 10.65 29.53
C LEU A 252 7.53 10.82 29.49
N ALA A 253 6.95 10.91 28.29
CA ALA A 253 5.51 10.97 28.13
C ALA A 253 4.82 9.79 28.82
N LEU A 254 5.35 8.57 28.65
CA LEU A 254 4.84 7.36 29.27
C LEU A 254 4.76 7.47 30.80
N VAL A 255 5.85 7.83 31.47
CA VAL A 255 5.87 7.89 32.94
C VAL A 255 5.04 9.06 33.49
N GLU A 256 4.94 10.16 32.75
CA GLU A 256 4.13 11.32 33.14
C GLU A 256 2.64 10.96 33.24
N TRP A 257 2.07 10.33 32.21
CA TRP A 257 0.65 9.97 32.26
C TRP A 257 0.39 8.75 33.17
N LEU A 258 1.35 7.82 33.31
CA LEU A 258 1.23 6.72 34.27
C LEU A 258 1.15 7.22 35.72
N ASP A 259 1.93 8.25 36.06
CA ASP A 259 1.91 8.90 37.37
C ASP A 259 0.61 9.67 37.59
N ALA A 260 0.20 10.49 36.61
CA ALA A 260 -1.07 11.22 36.65
C ALA A 260 -2.29 10.30 36.82
N ARG A 261 -2.19 9.06 36.32
CA ARG A 261 -3.22 8.02 36.42
C ARG A 261 -3.09 7.13 37.66
N ASN A 262 -2.11 7.36 38.53
CA ASN A 262 -1.83 6.53 39.72
C ASN A 262 -1.56 5.05 39.38
N ILE A 263 -0.98 4.78 38.20
CA ILE A 263 -0.50 3.44 37.84
C ILE A 263 0.87 3.17 38.50
N ILE A 264 1.69 4.21 38.57
CA ILE A 264 2.97 4.24 39.31
C ILE A 264 2.88 5.23 40.49
N SER A 265 3.81 5.15 41.43
CA SER A 265 3.83 6.03 42.61
C SER A 265 4.54 7.35 42.37
N SER A 266 5.59 7.36 41.55
CA SER A 266 6.35 8.53 41.13
C SER A 266 7.41 8.11 40.11
N TRP A 267 8.04 9.09 39.48
CA TRP A 267 9.21 8.87 38.65
C TRP A 267 10.24 9.99 38.85
N SER A 268 11.48 9.75 38.44
CA SER A 268 12.54 10.76 38.48
C SER A 268 13.54 10.52 37.35
N LYS A 269 14.04 11.59 36.73
CA LYS A 269 15.26 11.50 35.91
C LYS A 269 16.43 11.18 36.84
N ALA A 270 17.20 10.15 36.53
CA ALA A 270 18.40 9.84 37.30
C ALA A 270 19.35 11.04 37.27
N GLY A 271 20.06 11.26 38.38
CA GLY A 271 21.00 12.37 38.50
C GLY A 271 22.25 12.18 37.63
N TRP A 272 23.27 13.02 37.82
CA TRP A 272 24.55 13.06 37.08
C TRP A 272 25.14 11.69 36.66
N LEU A 273 24.93 10.61 37.40
CA LEU A 273 25.55 9.30 37.16
C LEU A 273 24.82 8.39 36.14
N SER A 274 23.55 8.64 35.78
CA SER A 274 22.89 7.93 34.68
C SER A 274 21.80 8.77 34.03
N ASP A 275 21.61 8.62 32.72
CA ASP A 275 20.58 9.32 31.94
C ASP A 275 19.32 8.45 31.78
N ASP A 276 18.93 7.76 32.86
CA ASP A 276 17.78 6.86 32.86
C ASP A 276 16.60 7.49 33.60
N ILE A 277 15.38 7.13 33.20
CA ILE A 277 14.16 7.42 33.96
C ILE A 277 13.96 6.30 34.97
N ARG A 278 13.96 6.64 36.27
CA ARG A 278 13.64 5.71 37.35
C ARG A 278 12.14 5.77 37.65
N VAL A 279 11.49 4.60 37.61
CA VAL A 279 10.07 4.43 37.95
C VAL A 279 9.94 3.84 39.36
N ASN A 280 9.15 4.50 40.22
CA ASN A 280 8.86 4.04 41.57
C ASN A 280 7.41 3.51 41.65
N LEU A 281 7.24 2.34 42.24
CA LEU A 281 5.97 1.61 42.27
C LEU A 281 5.31 1.71 43.65
N TYR A 282 3.98 1.61 43.70
CA TYR A 282 3.28 1.46 44.97
C TYR A 282 3.69 0.17 45.67
N ARG A 283 3.86 0.26 47.00
CA ARG A 283 4.07 -0.91 47.86
C ARG A 283 2.78 -1.72 47.93
N ARG A 284 2.92 -3.04 48.05
CA ARG A 284 1.81 -3.95 48.36
C ARG A 284 1.35 -3.74 49.80
#